data_AF-A0A2G5V7W1-F1
#
_entry.id   AF-A0A2G5V7W1-F1
#
_cell.length_a   1.000
_cell.length_b   1.000
_cell.length_c   1.000
_cell.angle_alpha   90.00
_cell.angle_beta   90.00
_cell.angle_gamma   90.00
#
_symmetry.space_group_name_H-M   'P 1'
#
loop_
_entity.id
_entity.type
_entity.pdbx_description
1 polymer ?
#
loop_
_entity_poly.entity_id
_entity_poly.type
_entity_poly.pdbx_seq_one_letter_code
_entity_poly.pdbx_strand_id
1 'polypeptide(L)'
;MATPSIPMEYEILKTVLLYTDPNLRFKVAQRIPEVRITENAVPLRINSLSLQEFKTTVDSTSYKLGVYRRHNTEETPISIKKQNREGGKL
;
A
#
# COMPACT_ATOMS: atom_id res chain seq x y z
N MET A 1 -22.83 -24.60 25.65
CA MET A 1 -21.72 -23.76 25.17
C MET A 1 -22.00 -23.41 23.72
N ALA A 2 -22.42 -22.18 23.43
CA ALA A 2 -22.63 -21.75 22.04
C ALA A 2 -21.25 -21.48 21.42
N THR A 3 -20.90 -22.21 20.36
CA THR A 3 -19.74 -21.88 19.54
C THR A 3 -20.01 -20.52 18.88
N PRO A 4 -19.10 -19.53 18.98
CA PRO A 4 -19.28 -18.29 18.25
C PRO A 4 -19.33 -18.64 16.76
N SER A 5 -20.46 -18.39 16.10
CA SER A 5 -20.53 -18.51 14.66
C SER A 5 -19.69 -17.40 14.08
N ILE A 6 -18.50 -17.74 13.58
CA ILE A 6 -17.72 -16.79 12.81
C ILE A 6 -18.57 -16.41 11.59
N PRO A 7 -18.79 -15.11 11.31
CA PRO A 7 -19.56 -14.71 10.14
C PRO A 7 -18.92 -15.30 8.88
N MET A 8 -19.72 -15.96 8.04
CA MET A 8 -19.25 -16.55 6.79
C MET A 8 -18.51 -15.53 5.92
N GLU A 9 -18.97 -14.28 5.93
CA GLU A 9 -18.35 -13.14 5.24
C GLU A 9 -16.90 -12.89 5.70
N TYR A 10 -16.61 -13.05 7.00
CA TYR A 10 -15.27 -12.82 7.55
C TYR A 10 -14.28 -13.89 7.09
N GLU A 11 -14.67 -15.16 7.10
CA GLU A 11 -13.80 -16.24 6.62
C GLU A 11 -13.62 -16.22 5.10
N ILE A 12 -14.65 -15.82 4.35
CA ILE A 12 -14.53 -15.57 2.91
C ILE A 12 -13.53 -14.44 2.66
N LEU A 13 -13.67 -13.31 3.36
CA LEU A 13 -12.76 -12.17 3.20
C LEU A 13 -11.31 -12.55 3.54
N LYS A 14 -11.08 -13.29 4.63
CA LYS A 14 -9.75 -13.81 4.97
C LYS A 14 -9.15 -14.65 3.85
N THR A 15 -9.95 -15.58 3.32
CA THR A 15 -9.52 -16.49 2.26
C THR A 15 -9.15 -15.71 1.00
N VAL A 16 -10.01 -14.77 0.58
CA VAL A 16 -9.71 -13.89 -0.56
C VAL A 16 -8.41 -13.13 -0.34
N LEU A 17 -8.23 -12.50 0.83
CA LEU A 17 -7.01 -11.75 1.15
C LEU A 17 -5.76 -12.64 1.20
N LEU A 18 -5.87 -13.91 1.63
CA LEU A 18 -4.75 -14.83 1.72
C LEU A 18 -4.17 -15.18 0.34
N TYR A 19 -5.02 -15.27 -0.67
CA TYR A 19 -4.65 -15.64 -2.05
C TYR A 19 -4.58 -14.45 -3.01
N THR A 20 -4.79 -13.23 -2.50
CA THR A 20 -4.67 -12.00 -3.30
C THR A 20 -3.22 -11.53 -3.33
N ASP A 21 -2.79 -11.00 -4.48
CA ASP A 21 -1.49 -10.35 -4.64
C ASP A 21 -1.22 -9.33 -3.49
N PRO A 22 -0.05 -9.39 -2.85
CA PRO A 22 0.27 -8.54 -1.69
C PRO A 22 0.18 -7.04 -2.01
N ASN A 23 0.58 -6.63 -3.22
CA ASN A 23 0.54 -5.24 -3.63
C ASN A 23 -0.89 -4.75 -3.91
N LEU A 24 -1.78 -5.65 -4.36
CA LEU A 24 -3.20 -5.37 -4.50
C LEU A 24 -3.87 -5.24 -3.12
N ARG A 25 -3.51 -6.09 -2.15
CA ARG A 25 -4.02 -5.98 -0.77
C ARG A 25 -3.76 -4.60 -0.16
N PHE A 26 -2.56 -4.04 -0.36
CA PHE A 26 -2.24 -2.70 0.12
C PHE A 26 -3.15 -1.63 -0.50
N LYS A 27 -3.45 -1.73 -1.80
CA LYS A 27 -4.37 -0.79 -2.49
C LYS A 27 -5.80 -0.93 -1.98
N VAL A 28 -6.25 -2.15 -1.73
CA VAL A 28 -7.59 -2.42 -1.18
C VAL A 28 -7.70 -1.86 0.23
N ALA A 29 -6.76 -2.17 1.13
CA ALA A 29 -6.75 -1.67 2.50
C ALA A 29 -6.63 -0.14 2.59
N GLN A 30 -5.95 0.48 1.63
CA GLN A 30 -5.86 1.94 1.55
C GLN A 30 -7.19 2.59 1.12
N ARG A 31 -7.96 1.94 0.24
CA ARG A 31 -9.23 2.46 -0.30
C ARG A 31 -10.44 2.09 0.54
N ILE A 32 -10.39 0.98 1.25
CA ILE A 32 -11.49 0.41 2.05
C ILE A 32 -10.97 0.15 3.46
N PRO A 33 -10.99 1.17 4.34
CA PRO A 33 -10.46 1.07 5.70
C PRO A 33 -11.09 -0.04 6.54
N GLU A 34 -12.35 -0.40 6.28
CA GLU A 34 -13.11 -1.45 6.97
C GLU A 34 -12.46 -2.83 6.80
N VAL A 35 -11.82 -3.07 5.65
CA VAL A 35 -11.14 -4.34 5.35
C VAL A 35 -9.78 -4.43 6.06
N ARG A 36 -9.21 -3.31 6.50
CA ARG A 36 -7.84 -3.24 7.04
C ARG A 36 -7.63 -4.10 8.29
N ILE A 37 -8.66 -4.23 9.15
CA ILE A 37 -8.60 -5.07 10.35
C ILE A 37 -8.40 -6.54 9.94
N THR A 38 -9.19 -7.01 8.98
CA THR A 38 -9.09 -8.39 8.46
C THR A 38 -7.79 -8.58 7.68
N GLU A 39 -7.38 -7.59 6.88
CA GLU A 39 -6.14 -7.63 6.10
C GLU A 39 -4.90 -7.78 6.99
N ASN A 40 -4.82 -7.02 8.09
CA ASN A 40 -3.73 -7.11 9.05
C ASN A 40 -3.70 -8.47 9.78
N ALA A 41 -4.85 -9.15 9.93
CA ALA A 41 -4.93 -10.45 10.58
C ALA A 41 -4.53 -11.62 9.67
N VAL A 42 -4.58 -11.43 8.34
CA VAL A 42 -4.22 -12.44 7.35
C VAL A 42 -2.73 -12.34 7.04
N PRO A 43 -1.95 -13.44 7.13
CA PRO A 43 -0.53 -13.39 6.82
C PRO A 43 -0.27 -12.90 5.39
N LEU A 44 0.72 -12.04 5.23
CA LEU A 44 1.14 -11.54 3.93
C LEU A 44 2.18 -12.51 3.33
N ARG A 45 1.89 -13.05 2.14
CA ARG A 45 2.80 -13.95 1.41
C ARG A 45 3.55 -13.16 0.34
N ILE A 46 4.86 -13.02 0.52
CA ILE A 46 5.77 -12.28 -0.37
C ILE A 46 7.02 -13.14 -0.62
N ASN A 47 7.63 -12.97 -1.78
CA ASN A 47 8.89 -13.62 -2.17
C ASN A 47 10.10 -12.82 -1.68
N SER A 48 10.01 -11.49 -1.69
CA SER A 48 11.10 -10.63 -1.23
C SER A 48 10.61 -9.33 -0.60
N LEU A 49 11.40 -8.85 0.36
CA LEU A 49 11.21 -7.57 1.02
C LEU A 49 12.54 -6.81 1.06
N SER A 50 12.53 -5.57 0.58
CA SER A 50 13.65 -4.64 0.74
C SER A 50 13.16 -3.33 1.33
N LEU A 51 13.72 -2.97 2.48
CA LEU A 51 13.44 -1.71 3.17
C LEU A 51 14.64 -0.78 2.99
N GLN A 52 14.39 0.41 2.46
CA GLN A 52 15.35 1.49 2.30
C GLN A 52 14.72 2.75 2.90
N GLU A 53 15.55 3.72 3.27
CA GLU A 53 15.14 4.94 3.99
C GLU A 53 13.86 5.58 3.45
N PHE A 54 13.71 5.63 2.11
CA PHE A 54 12.56 6.25 1.44
C PHE A 54 11.93 5.37 0.37
N LYS A 55 12.20 4.07 0.41
CA LYS A 55 11.68 3.11 -0.56
C LYS A 55 11.47 1.76 0.09
N THR A 56 10.25 1.25 -0.03
CA THR A 56 9.88 -0.12 0.34
C THR A 56 9.63 -0.90 -0.94
N THR A 57 10.29 -2.04 -1.11
CA THR A 57 10.04 -2.94 -2.24
C THR A 57 9.48 -4.25 -1.73
N VAL A 58 8.31 -4.61 -2.24
CA VAL A 58 7.63 -5.89 -1.98
C VAL A 58 7.56 -6.61 -3.30
N ASP A 59 8.24 -7.75 -3.40
CA ASP A 59 8.46 -8.48 -4.64
C ASP A 59 9.05 -7.58 -5.74
N SER A 60 8.34 -7.39 -6.84
CA SER A 60 8.73 -6.53 -7.96
C SER A 60 8.17 -5.10 -7.86
N THR A 61 7.44 -4.77 -6.79
CA THR A 61 6.75 -3.48 -6.65
C THR A 61 7.48 -2.58 -5.65
N SER A 62 7.91 -1.40 -6.11
CA SER A 62 8.53 -0.39 -5.25
C SER A 62 7.58 0.75 -4.91
N TYR A 63 7.39 0.95 -3.61
CA TYR A 63 6.73 2.10 -3.00
C TYR A 63 7.80 3.11 -2.60
N LYS A 64 7.73 4.33 -3.12
CA LYS A 64 8.69 5.41 -2.84
C LYS A 64 8.01 6.55 -2.12
N LEU A 65 8.68 7.13 -1.14
CA LEU A 65 8.31 8.40 -0.55
C LEU A 65 9.05 9.51 -1.29
N GLY A 66 8.32 10.50 -1.79
CA GLY A 66 8.89 11.67 -2.45
C GLY A 66 8.15 12.94 -2.04
N VAL A 67 8.87 14.06 -2.00
CA VAL A 67 8.31 15.37 -1.69
C VAL A 67 7.89 16.06 -2.98
N TYR A 68 6.61 16.38 -3.09
CA TYR A 68 6.09 17.24 -4.14
C TYR A 68 6.37 18.70 -3.78
N ARG A 69 7.20 19.38 -4.57
CA ARG A 69 7.61 20.76 -4.30
C ARG A 69 6.78 21.71 -5.15
N ARG A 70 5.94 22.54 -4.51
CA ARG A 70 5.17 23.61 -5.16
C ARG A 70 5.81 24.95 -4.81
N HIS A 71 6.18 25.73 -5.82
CA HIS A 71 6.66 27.09 -5.62
C HIS A 71 5.49 28.07 -5.66
N ASN A 72 5.55 29.08 -4.79
CA ASN A 72 4.54 30.16 -4.71
C ASN A 72 4.75 31.23 -5.80
N THR A 73 5.84 31.16 -6.55
CA THR A 73 6.05 31.96 -7.77
C THR A 73 5.18 31.43 -8.90
N GLU A 74 4.78 32.30 -9.84
CA GLU A 74 3.91 31.94 -10.97
C GLU A 74 4.47 30.76 -11.78
N GLU A 75 5.80 30.56 -11.80
CA GLU A 75 6.41 29.42 -12.45
C GLU A 75 7.30 28.58 -11.53
N THR A 76 6.95 27.29 -11.39
CA THR A 76 7.82 26.27 -10.78
C THR A 76 8.98 25.94 -11.74
N PRO A 77 10.25 25.92 -11.28
CA PRO A 77 11.38 25.60 -12.14
C PRO A 77 11.21 24.25 -12.86
N ILE A 78 11.69 24.15 -14.10
CA ILE A 78 11.55 22.96 -14.96
C ILE A 78 12.12 21.70 -14.27
N SER A 79 13.25 21.84 -13.59
CA SER A 79 13.88 20.75 -12.83
C SER A 79 12.96 20.20 -11.73
N ILE A 80 12.22 21.07 -11.05
CA ILE A 80 11.25 20.71 -10.01
C ILE A 80 9.99 20.11 -10.63
N LYS A 81 9.48 20.67 -11.73
CA LYS A 81 8.37 20.07 -12.49
C LYS A 81 8.69 18.63 -12.93
N LYS A 82 9.93 18.38 -13.39
CA LYS A 82 10.41 17.04 -13.75
C LYS A 82 10.45 16.11 -12.54
N GLN A 83 11.06 16.54 -11.43
CA GLN A 83 11.12 15.76 -10.18
C GLN A 83 9.71 15.39 -9.68
N ASN A 84 8.79 16.35 -9.66
CA ASN A 84 7.41 16.11 -9.25
C ASN A 84 6.69 15.07 -10.13
N ARG A 85 6.90 15.08 -11.45
CA ARG A 85 6.35 14.07 -12.38
C ARG A 85 6.90 12.67 -12.13
N GLU A 86 8.13 12.57 -11.62
CA GLU A 86 8.78 11.30 -11.29
C GLU A 86 8.43 10.78 -9.88
N GLY A 87 7.49 11.43 -9.19
CA GLY A 87 7.05 11.06 -7.83
C GLY A 87 7.62 11.94 -6.72
N GLY A 88 8.29 13.04 -7.08
CA GLY A 88 8.92 13.96 -6.14
C GLY A 88 10.36 13.57 -5.79
N LYS A 89 11.03 14.44 -5.05
CA LYS A 89 12.40 14.21 -4.58
C LYS A 89 12.55 14.71 -3.14
N LEU A 90 13.14 13.90 -2.29
CA LEU A 90 13.54 14.28 -0.94
C LEU A 90 14.73 15.25 -0.99
#